data_AF-A0AAN9DFR0-F1
#
_entry.id   AF-A0AAN9DFR0-F1
#
_cell.length_a   1.000
_cell.length_b   1.000
_cell.length_c   1.000
_cell.angle_alpha   90.00
_cell.angle_beta   90.00
_cell.angle_gamma   90.00
#
_symmetry.space_group_name_H-M   'P 1'
#
loop_
_entity.id
_entity.type
_entity.pdbx_description
1 polymer ?
#
loop_
_entity_poly.entity_id
_entity_poly.type
_entity_poly.pdbx_seq_one_letter_code
_entity_poly.pdbx_strand_id
1 'polypeptide(L)'
;MEDYSSPSKIPKIHHPEADVIHDRLQLLAYKCHDPTVNPRETGQQLCTLATDVMAIMSRWQKQKQGLQQTVQSLRTELNRTKRQLAEAQGSAELLAATKDFCKDDLNHVATQTDAPSAENADTLNSSKEFGKDDLHDTTQALPVEDGDA
;
A
#
# COMPACT_ATOMS: atom_id res chain seq x y z
N MET A 1 -11.82 -15.37 -18.02
CA MET A 1 -10.83 -15.53 -16.94
C MET A 1 -9.52 -15.78 -17.65
N GLU A 2 -8.67 -14.77 -17.79
CA GLU A 2 -7.41 -14.93 -18.54
C GLU A 2 -6.32 -15.47 -17.61
N ASP A 3 -5.76 -16.61 -17.99
CA ASP A 3 -4.66 -17.28 -17.31
C ASP A 3 -3.37 -16.48 -17.45
N TYR A 4 -2.97 -15.78 -16.38
CA TYR A 4 -1.65 -15.14 -16.26
C TYR A 4 -0.53 -16.15 -15.93
N SER A 5 -0.60 -17.38 -16.45
CA SER A 5 0.42 -18.42 -16.28
C SER A 5 1.48 -18.42 -17.40
N SER A 6 1.85 -17.23 -17.89
CA SER A 6 3.03 -17.13 -18.76
C SER A 6 4.29 -17.01 -17.90
N PRO A 7 5.33 -17.84 -18.12
CA PRO A 7 6.59 -17.68 -17.42
C PRO A 7 7.14 -16.31 -17.82
N SER A 8 7.25 -15.40 -16.84
CA SER A 8 7.90 -14.11 -16.99
C SER A 8 9.21 -14.32 -17.76
N LYS A 9 9.22 -13.93 -19.03
CA LYS A 9 10.45 -13.74 -19.80
C LYS A 9 11.14 -12.55 -19.16
N ILE A 10 11.86 -12.81 -18.06
CA ILE A 10 12.76 -11.82 -17.49
C ILE A 10 13.70 -11.45 -18.64
N PRO A 11 13.72 -10.18 -19.08
CA PRO A 11 14.59 -9.78 -20.17
C PRO A 11 16.03 -10.13 -19.76
N LYS A 12 16.73 -10.87 -20.62
CA LYS A 12 18.15 -11.14 -20.41
C LYS A 12 18.86 -9.79 -20.42
N ILE A 13 19.37 -9.38 -19.27
CA ILE A 13 20.19 -8.18 -19.16
C ILE A 13 21.51 -8.53 -19.84
N HIS A 14 21.77 -7.88 -20.98
CA HIS A 14 23.06 -7.97 -21.65
C HIS A 14 24.08 -7.18 -20.82
N HIS A 15 25.17 -7.85 -20.46
CA HIS A 15 26.27 -7.25 -19.72
C HIS A 15 27.45 -7.10 -20.68
N PRO A 16 27.61 -5.95 -21.38
CA PRO A 16 28.69 -5.78 -22.36
C PRO A 16 30.08 -5.92 -21.73
N GLU A 17 30.21 -5.65 -20.43
CA GLU A 17 31.45 -5.90 -19.67
C GLU A 17 31.86 -7.39 -19.66
N ALA A 18 30.89 -8.31 -19.68
CA ALA A 18 31.17 -9.76 -19.69
C ALA A 18 31.78 -10.21 -21.02
N ASP A 19 31.29 -9.67 -22.13
CA ASP A 19 31.83 -9.95 -23.47
C ASP A 19 33.27 -9.42 -23.59
N VAL A 20 33.53 -8.20 -23.12
CA VAL A 20 34.88 -7.62 -23.09
C VAL A 20 35.84 -8.43 -22.22
N ILE A 21 35.40 -8.93 -21.07
CA ILE A 21 36.21 -9.82 -20.23
C ILE A 21 36.50 -11.14 -20.95
N HIS A 22 35.50 -11.71 -21.62
CA HIS A 22 35.64 -12.95 -22.37
C HIS A 22 36.67 -12.83 -23.48
N ASP A 23 36.59 -11.77 -24.29
CA ASP A 23 37.53 -11.51 -25.38
C ASP A 23 38.96 -11.29 -24.87
N ARG A 24 39.10 -10.53 -23.77
CA ARG A 24 40.42 -10.31 -23.12
C ARG A 24 41.00 -11.61 -22.55
N LEU A 25 40.17 -12.47 -21.96
CA LEU A 25 40.60 -13.80 -21.48
C LEU A 25 41.07 -14.69 -22.64
N GLN A 26 40.32 -14.72 -23.75
CA GLN A 26 40.71 -15.50 -24.94
C GLN A 26 42.04 -15.02 -25.51
N LEU A 27 42.24 -13.71 -25.63
CA LEU A 27 43.48 -13.13 -26.13
C LEU A 27 44.68 -13.47 -25.22
N LEU A 28 44.50 -13.39 -23.90
CA LEU A 28 45.55 -13.75 -22.94
C LEU A 28 45.84 -15.26 -22.97
N ALA A 29 44.81 -16.09 -23.13
CA ALA A 29 44.99 -17.53 -23.29
C ALA A 29 45.80 -17.86 -24.55
N TYR A 30 45.55 -17.17 -25.67
CA TYR A 30 46.36 -17.30 -26.89
C TYR A 30 47.83 -16.92 -26.64
N LYS A 31 48.07 -15.77 -26.00
CA LYS A 31 49.43 -15.29 -25.68
C LYS A 31 50.21 -16.25 -24.76
N CYS A 32 49.54 -16.93 -23.84
CA CYS A 32 50.19 -17.93 -22.97
C CYS A 32 50.79 -19.12 -23.75
N HIS A 33 50.30 -19.40 -24.96
CA HIS A 33 50.79 -20.50 -25.81
C HIS A 33 51.81 -20.03 -26.85
N ASP A 34 52.06 -18.73 -26.96
CA ASP A 34 53.03 -18.16 -27.90
C ASP A 34 54.42 -18.05 -27.22
N PRO A 35 55.42 -18.83 -27.66
CA PRO A 35 56.75 -18.82 -27.06
C PRO A 35 57.53 -17.51 -27.29
N THR A 36 57.06 -16.64 -28.18
CA THR A 36 57.68 -15.33 -28.45
C THR A 36 57.24 -14.25 -27.47
N VAL A 37 56.19 -14.51 -26.68
CA VAL A 37 55.61 -13.56 -25.74
C VAL A 37 56.26 -13.69 -24.37
N ASN A 38 56.52 -12.56 -23.72
CA ASN A 38 57.06 -12.52 -22.36
C ASN A 38 56.01 -13.07 -21.35
N PRO A 39 56.29 -14.19 -20.65
CA PRO A 39 55.35 -14.79 -19.71
C PRO A 39 55.08 -13.88 -18.50
N ARG A 40 56.04 -13.04 -18.11
CA ARG A 40 55.88 -12.11 -16.99
C ARG A 40 54.84 -11.03 -17.31
N GLU A 41 54.86 -10.48 -18.52
CA GLU A 41 53.90 -9.47 -18.97
C GLU A 41 52.50 -10.06 -19.09
N THR A 42 52.38 -11.27 -19.63
CA THR A 42 51.09 -11.98 -19.71
C THR A 42 50.53 -12.27 -18.32
N GLY A 43 51.36 -12.69 -17.37
CA GLY A 43 50.98 -12.86 -15.97
C GLY A 43 50.48 -11.57 -15.31
N GLN A 44 51.14 -10.43 -15.58
CA GLN A 44 50.68 -9.12 -15.09
C GLN A 44 49.31 -8.74 -15.70
N GLN A 45 49.12 -8.95 -17.00
CA GLN A 45 47.84 -8.68 -17.66
C GLN A 45 46.70 -9.55 -17.11
N LEU A 46 46.97 -10.81 -16.77
CA LEU A 46 46.02 -11.71 -16.09
C LEU A 46 45.66 -11.19 -14.69
N CYS A 47 46.63 -10.75 -13.90
CA CYS A 47 46.36 -10.17 -12.57
C CYS A 47 45.52 -8.90 -12.65
N THR A 48 45.80 -8.02 -13.62
CA THR A 48 44.97 -6.83 -13.86
C THR A 48 43.55 -7.21 -14.24
N LEU A 49 43.37 -8.16 -15.17
CA LEU A 49 42.05 -8.62 -15.58
C LEU A 49 41.27 -9.26 -14.42
N ALA A 50 41.92 -10.06 -13.58
CA ALA A 50 41.29 -10.63 -12.39
C ALA A 50 40.81 -9.53 -11.41
N THR A 51 41.59 -8.46 -11.26
CA THR A 51 41.21 -7.30 -10.44
C THR A 51 40.00 -6.57 -11.02
N ASP A 52 39.98 -6.34 -12.34
CA ASP A 52 38.85 -5.73 -13.03
C ASP A 52 37.57 -6.55 -12.84
N VAL A 53 37.67 -7.88 -12.98
CA VAL A 53 36.55 -8.82 -12.80
C VAL A 53 36.02 -8.74 -11.37
N MET A 54 36.88 -8.77 -10.36
CA MET A 54 36.47 -8.65 -8.95
C MET A 54 35.75 -7.32 -8.68
N ALA A 55 36.23 -6.22 -9.26
CA ALA A 55 35.59 -4.92 -9.13
C ALA A 55 34.19 -4.89 -9.76
N ILE A 56 34.03 -5.47 -10.97
CA ILE A 56 32.74 -5.60 -11.66
C ILE A 56 31.77 -6.46 -10.82
N MET A 57 32.22 -7.62 -10.35
CA MET A 57 31.41 -8.49 -9.50
C MET A 57 30.95 -7.79 -8.21
N SER A 58 31.84 -7.02 -7.57
CA SER A 58 31.50 -6.23 -6.38
C SER A 58 30.42 -5.17 -6.69
N ARG A 59 30.52 -4.48 -7.84
CA ARG A 59 29.49 -3.51 -8.27
C ARG A 59 28.14 -4.20 -8.50
N TRP A 60 28.12 -5.33 -9.20
CA TRP A 60 26.89 -6.07 -9.45
C TRP A 60 26.26 -6.61 -8.16
N GLN A 61 27.08 -7.07 -7.22
CA GLN A 61 26.59 -7.51 -5.91
C GLN A 61 25.92 -6.37 -5.14
N LYS A 62 26.52 -5.17 -5.14
CA LYS A 62 25.92 -3.97 -4.54
C LYS A 62 24.61 -3.58 -5.23
N GLN A 63 24.58 -3.58 -6.56
CA GLN A 63 23.35 -3.30 -7.32
C GLN A 63 22.24 -4.29 -7.00
N LYS A 64 22.57 -5.59 -6.93
CA LYS A 64 21.62 -6.65 -6.54
C LYS A 64 21.06 -6.41 -5.15
N GLN A 65 21.91 -6.07 -4.17
CA GLN A 65 21.47 -5.77 -2.81
C GLN A 65 20.54 -4.55 -2.77
N GLY A 66 20.89 -3.47 -3.49
CA GLY A 66 20.04 -2.28 -3.61
C GLY A 66 18.67 -2.61 -4.19
N LEU A 67 18.63 -3.37 -5.29
CA LEU A 67 17.37 -3.80 -5.91
C LEU A 67 16.52 -4.66 -4.96
N GLN A 68 17.15 -5.57 -4.19
CA GLN A 68 16.44 -6.38 -3.20
C GLN A 68 15.78 -5.52 -2.12
N GLN A 69 16.47 -4.49 -1.63
CA GLN A 69 15.92 -3.53 -0.68
C GLN A 69 14.75 -2.75 -1.28
N THR A 70 14.89 -2.26 -2.51
CA THR A 70 13.80 -1.55 -3.23
C THR A 70 12.57 -2.45 -3.37
N VAL A 71 12.75 -3.71 -3.80
CA VAL A 71 11.64 -4.67 -3.92
C VAL A 71 10.96 -4.90 -2.57
N GLN A 72 11.72 -5.03 -1.49
CA GLN A 72 11.15 -5.21 -0.16
C GLN A 72 10.36 -3.98 0.32
N SER A 73 10.87 -2.78 0.04
CA SER A 73 10.17 -1.51 0.31
C SER A 73 8.84 -1.43 -0.45
N LEU A 74 8.88 -1.66 -1.77
CA LEU A 74 7.69 -1.64 -2.63
C LEU A 74 6.65 -2.68 -2.20
N ARG A 75 7.07 -3.87 -1.78
CA ARG A 75 6.15 -4.89 -1.23
C ARG A 75 5.45 -4.40 0.05
N THR A 76 6.17 -3.69 0.90
CA THR A 76 5.63 -3.14 2.14
C THR A 76 4.60 -2.05 1.85
N GLU A 77 4.93 -1.15 0.93
CA GLU A 77 4.02 -0.09 0.47
C GLU A 77 2.78 -0.66 -0.23
N LEU A 78 2.95 -1.68 -1.08
CA LEU A 78 1.83 -2.38 -1.71
C LEU A 78 0.89 -3.03 -0.68
N ASN A 79 1.44 -3.62 0.37
CA ASN A 79 0.61 -4.20 1.43
C ASN A 79 -0.12 -3.13 2.24
N ARG A 80 0.52 -1.98 2.49
CA ARG A 80 -0.12 -0.84 3.15
C ARG A 80 -1.30 -0.30 2.32
N THR A 81 -1.06 -0.04 1.04
CA THR A 81 -2.10 0.48 0.13
C THR A 81 -3.26 -0.49 -0.04
N LYS A 82 -3.00 -1.81 -0.09
CA LYS A 82 -4.05 -2.83 -0.09
C LYS A 82 -4.94 -2.79 1.17
N ARG A 83 -4.36 -2.57 2.35
CA ARG A 83 -5.15 -2.43 3.60
C ARG A 83 -6.01 -1.18 3.58
N GLN A 84 -5.43 -0.04 3.19
CA GLN A 84 -6.16 1.22 3.06
C GLN A 84 -7.32 1.11 2.05
N LEU A 85 -7.12 0.38 0.95
CA LEU A 85 -8.19 0.10 -0.01
C LEU A 85 -9.32 -0.71 0.62
N ALA A 86 -9.01 -1.76 1.38
CA ALA A 86 -10.01 -2.58 2.06
C ALA A 86 -10.80 -1.78 3.12
N GLU A 87 -10.12 -0.92 3.88
CA GLU A 87 -10.75 -0.01 4.85
C GLU A 87 -11.70 0.99 4.18
N ALA A 88 -11.28 1.58 3.06
CA ALA A 88 -12.11 2.50 2.28
C ALA A 88 -13.34 1.80 1.68
N GLN A 89 -13.19 0.55 1.19
CA GLN A 89 -14.30 -0.25 0.71
C GLN A 89 -15.31 -0.56 1.82
N GLY A 90 -14.86 -1.00 2.99
CA GLY A 90 -15.74 -1.26 4.14
C GLY A 90 -16.46 0.01 4.61
N SER A 91 -15.79 1.17 4.57
CA SER A 91 -16.40 2.46 4.91
C SER A 91 -17.49 2.87 3.90
N ALA A 92 -17.26 2.61 2.61
CA ALA A 92 -18.24 2.88 1.56
C ALA A 92 -19.47 1.97 1.68
N GLU A 93 -19.27 0.69 2.00
CA GLU A 93 -20.36 -0.27 2.26
C GLU A 93 -21.20 0.14 3.48
N LEU A 94 -20.54 0.53 4.58
CA LEU A 94 -21.22 1.04 5.78
C LEU A 94 -22.05 2.29 5.46
N LEU A 95 -21.48 3.24 4.72
CA LEU A 95 -22.19 4.46 4.31
C LEU A 95 -23.39 4.16 3.41
N ALA A 96 -23.26 3.19 2.50
CA ALA A 96 -24.38 2.75 1.67
C ALA A 96 -25.51 2.15 2.52
N ALA A 97 -25.17 1.28 3.48
CA ALA A 97 -26.15 0.71 4.40
C ALA A 97 -26.83 1.77 5.29
N THR A 98 -26.06 2.76 5.79
CA THR A 98 -26.63 3.88 6.55
C THR A 98 -27.57 4.73 5.69
N LYS A 99 -27.21 5.00 4.44
CA LYS A 99 -28.06 5.73 3.49
C LYS A 99 -29.38 4.99 3.25
N ASP A 100 -29.33 3.67 3.05
CA ASP A 100 -30.52 2.86 2.83
C ASP A 100 -31.42 2.85 4.09
N PHE A 101 -30.83 2.68 5.28
CA PHE A 101 -31.56 2.78 6.55
C PHE A 101 -32.27 4.13 6.72
N CYS A 102 -31.57 5.25 6.49
CA CYS A 102 -32.18 6.58 6.59
C CYS A 102 -33.29 6.79 5.55
N LYS A 103 -33.15 6.22 4.36
CA LYS A 103 -34.19 6.29 3.32
C LYS A 103 -35.44 5.51 3.73
N ASP A 104 -35.26 4.32 4.29
CA ASP A 104 -36.36 3.49 4.78
C ASP A 104 -37.09 4.15 5.96
N ASP A 105 -36.34 4.76 6.88
CA ASP A 105 -36.91 5.50 8.02
C ASP A 105 -37.72 6.73 7.55
N LEU A 106 -37.20 7.50 6.59
CA LEU A 106 -37.93 8.62 5.99
C LEU A 106 -39.21 8.16 5.28
N ASN A 107 -39.17 7.04 4.56
CA ASN A 107 -40.35 6.47 3.93
C ASN A 107 -41.38 6.01 4.96
N HIS A 108 -40.94 5.39 6.06
CA HIS A 108 -41.80 4.97 7.15
C HIS A 108 -42.52 6.18 7.79
N VAL A 109 -41.79 7.25 8.10
CA VAL A 109 -42.38 8.51 8.62
C VAL A 109 -43.40 9.09 7.64
N ALA A 110 -43.08 9.14 6.34
CA ALA A 110 -44.02 9.63 5.33
C ALA A 110 -45.34 8.83 5.32
N THR A 111 -45.26 7.49 5.38
CA THR A 111 -46.45 6.63 5.39
C THR A 111 -47.27 6.68 6.68
N GLN A 112 -46.66 6.98 7.83
CA GLN A 112 -47.39 7.17 9.09
C GLN A 112 -48.10 8.52 9.17
N THR A 113 -47.59 9.53 8.47
CA THR A 113 -48.20 10.87 8.44
C THR A 113 -49.40 10.94 7.50
N ASP A 114 -49.49 10.05 6.51
CA ASP A 114 -50.62 9.89 5.58
C ASP A 114 -51.74 8.96 6.11
N ALA A 115 -51.63 8.44 7.34
CA ALA A 115 -52.76 7.76 7.97
C ALA A 115 -53.89 8.79 8.21
N PRO A 116 -55.14 8.53 7.78
CA PRO A 116 -56.21 9.49 7.95
C PRO A 116 -56.43 9.70 9.44
N SER A 117 -56.05 10.88 9.93
CA SER A 117 -56.42 11.34 11.26
C SER A 117 -57.94 11.50 11.25
N ALA A 118 -58.64 10.44 11.66
CA ALA A 118 -60.07 10.45 11.83
C ALA A 118 -60.38 11.46 12.94
N GLU A 119 -60.86 12.61 12.49
CA GLU A 119 -61.68 13.56 13.22
C GLU A 119 -62.59 12.81 14.20
N ASN A 120 -62.39 13.01 15.50
CA ASN A 120 -63.45 12.80 16.47
C ASN A 120 -63.59 14.09 17.27
N ALA A 121 -64.72 14.72 16.99
CA ALA A 121 -65.23 15.92 17.63
C ALA A 121 -65.49 15.70 19.13
N ASP A 122 -65.34 16.81 19.86
CA ASP A 122 -66.02 17.22 21.09
C ASP A 122 -66.29 16.18 22.19
N THR A 123 -65.69 16.43 23.35
CA THR A 123 -66.49 16.59 24.59
C THR A 123 -65.80 17.56 25.54
N LEU A 124 -66.42 18.73 25.66
CA LEU A 124 -66.17 19.73 26.69
C LEU A 124 -66.54 19.20 28.09
N ASN A 125 -65.66 19.53 29.03
CA ASN A 125 -65.92 19.85 30.45
C ASN A 125 -66.03 18.69 31.48
N SER A 126 -65.01 18.57 32.34
CA SER A 126 -65.17 18.84 33.78
C SER A 126 -63.87 18.83 34.58
N SER A 127 -63.55 20.00 35.13
CA SER A 127 -63.15 20.28 36.52
C SER A 127 -61.77 19.88 37.08
N LYS A 128 -61.05 20.94 37.54
CA LYS A 128 -60.22 21.09 38.77
C LYS A 128 -58.93 20.25 38.86
N GLU A 129 -57.83 20.66 39.50
CA GLU A 129 -57.33 21.85 40.20
C GLU A 129 -55.83 21.55 40.45
N PHE A 130 -54.98 22.59 40.44
CA PHE A 130 -53.74 22.76 41.24
C PHE A 130 -52.51 21.81 41.13
N GLY A 131 -51.33 22.47 41.14
CA GLY A 131 -50.00 21.92 41.48
C GLY A 131 -49.03 22.01 40.30
N LYS A 132 -48.34 23.12 40.02
CA LYS A 132 -47.11 23.62 40.66
C LYS A 132 -45.95 22.61 40.72
N ASP A 133 -44.79 23.10 40.30
CA ASP A 133 -43.43 22.61 40.57
C ASP A 133 -42.94 21.50 39.59
N ASP A 134 -41.76 21.52 38.99
CA ASP A 134 -40.68 22.51 38.99
C ASP A 134 -39.78 22.30 37.76
N LEU A 135 -39.30 23.43 37.27
CA LEU A 135 -38.30 23.60 36.23
C LEU A 135 -36.91 23.30 36.82
N HIS A 136 -36.25 22.22 36.40
CA HIS A 136 -34.81 22.06 36.63
C HIS A 136 -34.07 21.87 35.32
N ASP A 137 -33.71 23.02 34.75
CA ASP A 137 -32.50 23.20 33.95
C ASP A 137 -31.28 22.91 34.85
N THR A 138 -30.39 22.03 34.40
CA THR A 138 -28.99 22.03 34.84
C THR A 138 -28.13 21.52 33.70
N THR A 139 -27.91 22.42 32.74
CA THR A 139 -26.71 22.40 31.90
C THR A 139 -25.46 22.45 32.80
N GLN A 140 -24.59 21.43 32.76
CA GLN A 140 -23.21 21.57 33.22
C GLN A 140 -22.24 21.04 32.16
N ALA A 141 -21.41 21.97 31.67
CA ALA A 141 -20.31 21.75 30.75
C ALA A 141 -19.02 21.37 31.52
N LEU A 142 -18.30 20.40 30.96
CA LEU A 142 -16.86 20.05 30.97
C LEU A 142 -15.92 20.51 32.11
N PRO A 143 -14.84 19.73 32.35
CA PRO A 143 -13.55 20.32 32.01
C PRO A 143 -12.65 19.40 31.17
N VAL A 144 -11.88 20.07 30.31
CA VAL A 144 -10.76 19.56 29.51
C VAL A 144 -9.55 19.45 30.44
N GLU A 145 -8.89 18.30 30.49
CA GLU A 145 -7.57 18.16 31.11
C GLU A 145 -6.52 18.14 29.99
N ASP A 146 -5.77 19.24 29.89
CA ASP A 146 -4.46 19.30 29.24
C ASP A 146 -3.44 18.62 30.16
N GLY A 147 -2.60 17.73 29.61
CA GLY A 147 -1.57 17.04 30.37
C GLY A 147 -0.38 16.64 29.50
N ASP A 148 0.54 17.59 29.33
CA ASP A 148 1.91 17.41 28.85
C ASP A 148 2.71 16.51 29.81
N ALA A 149 3.48 15.56 29.25
CA ALA A 149 4.70 14.97 29.84
C ALA A 149 5.57 14.33 28.77
#